data_AF-A0A914NHE8-F1
#
_entry.id   AF-A0A914NHE8-F1
#
_cell.length_a   1.000
_cell.length_b   1.000
_cell.length_c   1.000
_cell.angle_alpha   90.00
_cell.angle_beta   90.00
_cell.angle_gamma   90.00
#
_symmetry.space_group_name_H-M   'P 1'
#
loop_
_entity.id
_entity.type
_entity.pdbx_description
1 polymer ?
#
loop_
_entity_poly.entity_id
_entity_poly.type
_entity_poly.pdbx_seq_one_letter_code
_entity_poly.pdbx_strand_id
1 'polypeptide(L)'
;MKQHFGCSQKIICYDLGGISEDKNMMEELNSVCELELRKYNWSIMPKDVHSPQTYAWKIYIISQVFSQYDTFIWMDTSINLEDKKYLDPIFEAIEKGKISEMVFPGGTGHSIKYATNLRMFTYIPIITDWIKIENQKWDAEMYDANFIILHKSEYTRNYLKWALLCAATKQCIHPDGSQLFCTSPRTTIGSCHRFDQSVMGILNVNSEYKRSLIGMKI
;
A
#
# COMPACT_ATOMS: atom_id res chain seq x y z
N MET A 1 4.61 22.64 3.57
CA MET A 1 5.29 21.50 4.23
C MET A 1 6.31 21.91 5.31
N LYS A 2 7.17 22.91 5.11
CA LYS A 2 8.16 23.41 6.11
C LYS A 2 7.59 23.66 7.52
N GLN A 3 6.37 24.19 7.60
CA GLN A 3 5.72 24.52 8.87
C GLN A 3 5.14 23.30 9.62
N HIS A 4 4.90 22.18 8.92
CA HIS A 4 4.20 21.01 9.47
C HIS A 4 5.16 19.87 9.85
N PHE A 5 6.18 19.60 9.02
CA PHE A 5 7.11 18.48 9.24
C PHE A 5 8.47 18.89 9.83
N GLY A 6 8.76 20.18 10.02
CA GLY A 6 10.07 20.61 10.53
C GLY A 6 11.23 20.26 9.60
N CYS A 7 12.46 20.28 10.11
CA CYS A 7 13.69 19.90 9.38
C CYS A 7 14.36 18.65 10.00
N SER A 8 13.64 17.92 10.86
CA SER A 8 14.14 16.73 11.56
C SER A 8 13.81 15.42 10.86
N GLN A 9 12.95 15.46 9.84
CA GLN A 9 12.46 14.30 9.10
C GLN A 9 12.91 14.42 7.66
N LYS A 10 13.53 13.36 7.15
CA LYS A 10 13.83 13.25 5.73
C LYS A 10 12.55 12.96 4.94
N ILE A 11 12.27 13.77 3.93
CA ILE A 11 11.14 13.60 3.02
C ILE A 11 11.67 13.13 1.68
N ILE A 12 11.11 12.07 1.12
CA ILE A 12 11.45 11.61 -0.23
C ILE A 12 10.21 11.80 -1.10
N CYS A 13 10.30 12.70 -2.07
CA CYS A 13 9.27 12.91 -3.07
C CYS A 13 9.64 12.16 -4.35
N TYR A 14 8.76 11.31 -4.85
CA TYR A 14 8.96 10.63 -6.14
C TYR A 14 8.23 11.38 -7.25
N ASP A 15 8.99 11.86 -8.23
CA ASP A 15 8.48 12.42 -9.48
C ASP A 15 8.16 11.27 -10.45
N LEU A 16 6.87 11.02 -10.64
CA LEU A 16 6.37 10.03 -11.61
C LEU A 16 6.41 10.57 -13.06
N GLY A 17 6.64 11.86 -13.24
CA GLY A 17 6.74 12.57 -14.51
C GLY A 17 6.35 14.05 -14.38
N GLY A 18 7.11 14.93 -15.03
CA GLY A 18 6.76 16.35 -15.22
C GLY A 18 7.14 17.31 -14.08
N ILE A 19 7.24 16.86 -12.82
CA ILE A 19 7.53 17.77 -11.69
C ILE A 19 8.92 18.39 -11.84
N SER A 20 9.91 17.56 -12.13
CA SER A 20 11.30 18.00 -12.29
C SER A 20 11.55 18.89 -13.52
N GLU A 21 10.56 19.04 -14.39
CA GLU A 21 10.58 19.90 -15.57
C GLU A 21 9.88 21.25 -15.30
N ASP A 22 9.05 21.33 -14.25
CA ASP A 22 8.34 22.53 -13.83
C ASP A 22 9.19 23.36 -12.85
N LYS A 23 9.65 24.54 -13.32
CA LYS A 23 10.49 25.44 -12.53
C LYS A 23 9.79 25.95 -11.26
N ASN A 24 8.50 26.25 -11.34
CA ASN A 24 7.75 26.81 -10.21
C ASN A 24 7.57 25.74 -9.13
N MET A 25 7.23 24.51 -9.53
CA MET A 25 7.15 23.39 -8.59
C MET A 25 8.51 23.09 -7.96
N MET A 26 9.60 23.13 -8.74
CA MET A 26 10.94 22.92 -8.23
C MET A 26 11.36 24.00 -7.22
N GLU A 27 11.00 25.26 -7.44
CA GLU A 27 11.26 26.35 -6.48
C GLU A 27 10.53 26.10 -5.15
N GLU A 28 9.26 25.68 -5.21
CA GLU A 28 8.50 25.33 -4.01
C GLU A 28 9.11 24.12 -3.28
N LEU A 29 9.43 23.04 -3.99
CA LEU A 29 9.99 21.83 -3.40
C LEU A 29 11.37 22.06 -2.78
N ASN A 30 12.23 22.84 -3.46
CA ASN A 30 13.55 23.21 -2.94
C ASN A 30 13.47 24.07 -1.67
N SER A 31 12.33 24.72 -1.41
CA SER A 31 12.12 25.48 -0.18
C SER A 31 11.79 24.60 1.05
N VAL A 32 11.50 23.31 0.82
CA VAL A 32 11.19 22.34 1.88
C VAL A 32 12.48 21.76 2.44
N CYS A 33 12.64 21.85 3.78
CA CYS A 33 13.76 21.23 4.48
C CYS A 33 13.82 19.72 4.26
N GLU A 34 15.04 19.18 4.09
CA GLU A 34 15.33 17.74 4.05
C GLU A 34 14.47 16.96 3.01
N LEU A 35 14.01 17.64 1.96
CA LEU A 35 13.29 17.02 0.85
C LEU A 35 14.27 16.56 -0.22
N GLU A 36 14.23 15.26 -0.52
CA GLU A 36 14.92 14.65 -1.64
C GLU A 36 13.91 14.34 -2.76
N LEU A 37 14.07 14.98 -3.92
CA LEU A 37 13.29 14.64 -5.10
C LEU A 37 13.97 13.50 -5.87
N ARG A 38 13.23 12.44 -6.18
CA ARG A 38 13.67 11.29 -6.98
C ARG A 38 12.81 11.12 -8.22
N LYS A 39 13.40 11.13 -9.41
CA LYS A 39 12.68 10.72 -10.63
C LYS A 39 12.45 9.22 -10.63
N TYR A 40 11.22 8.79 -10.87
CA TYR A 40 10.91 7.38 -10.97
C TYR A 40 11.42 6.79 -12.28
N ASN A 41 12.25 5.76 -12.19
CA ASN A 41 12.71 5.05 -13.38
C ASN A 41 11.67 4.01 -13.81
N TRP A 42 10.81 4.38 -14.75
CA TRP A 42 9.81 3.46 -15.30
C TRP A 42 10.43 2.19 -15.88
N SER A 43 11.67 2.20 -16.39
CA SER A 43 12.29 1.04 -17.05
C SER A 43 12.50 -0.19 -16.16
N ILE A 44 12.34 -0.06 -14.84
CA ILE A 44 12.48 -1.17 -13.89
C ILE A 44 11.27 -2.10 -13.88
N MET A 45 10.13 -1.64 -14.43
CA MET A 45 8.89 -2.40 -14.47
C MET A 45 8.77 -3.16 -15.81
N PRO A 46 8.02 -4.27 -15.85
CA PRO A 46 7.62 -4.87 -17.12
C PRO A 46 6.71 -3.93 -17.93
N LYS A 47 6.90 -3.90 -19.25
CA LYS A 47 6.19 -2.97 -20.14
C LYS A 47 4.67 -3.10 -20.09
N ASP A 48 4.17 -4.30 -19.83
CA ASP A 48 2.73 -4.62 -19.74
C ASP A 48 2.08 -4.14 -18.43
N VAL A 49 2.87 -3.65 -17.47
CA VAL A 49 2.41 -2.95 -16.25
C VAL A 49 2.87 -1.48 -16.18
N HIS A 50 3.43 -0.93 -17.26
CA HIS A 50 3.79 0.50 -17.39
C HIS A 50 2.54 1.39 -17.55
N SER A 51 1.68 1.42 -16.55
CA SER A 51 0.52 2.30 -16.54
C SER A 51 0.39 2.95 -15.16
N PRO A 52 0.39 4.29 -15.07
CA PRO A 52 0.16 4.99 -13.80
C PRO A 52 -1.15 4.57 -13.13
N GLN A 53 -2.17 4.22 -13.92
CA GLN A 53 -3.50 3.80 -13.46
C GLN A 53 -3.51 2.43 -12.77
N THR A 54 -2.47 1.61 -12.97
CA THR A 54 -2.34 0.32 -12.27
C THR A 54 -1.85 0.47 -10.84
N TYR A 55 -1.28 1.64 -10.48
CA TYR A 55 -0.60 1.86 -9.19
C TYR A 55 0.51 0.84 -8.85
N ALA A 56 0.91 -0.03 -9.79
CA ALA A 56 1.95 -1.04 -9.57
C ALA A 56 3.28 -0.39 -9.17
N TRP A 57 3.59 0.78 -9.75
CA TRP A 57 4.76 1.60 -9.45
C TRP A 57 4.89 1.94 -7.95
N LYS A 58 3.78 2.04 -7.21
CA LYS A 58 3.80 2.30 -5.76
C LYS A 58 4.51 1.20 -5.01
N ILE A 59 4.23 -0.06 -5.35
CA ILE A 59 4.86 -1.23 -4.72
C ILE A 59 6.36 -1.26 -5.02
N TYR A 60 6.77 -0.89 -6.24
CA TYR A 60 8.19 -0.77 -6.59
C TYR A 60 8.90 0.30 -5.78
N ILE A 61 8.29 1.47 -5.64
CA ILE A 61 8.87 2.56 -4.84
C ILE A 61 8.98 2.15 -3.37
N ILE A 62 7.92 1.62 -2.77
CA ILE A 62 7.93 1.14 -1.38
C ILE A 62 9.03 0.08 -1.20
N SER A 63 9.18 -0.84 -2.14
CA SER A 63 10.23 -1.87 -2.10
C SER A 63 11.64 -1.28 -2.24
N GLN A 64 11.82 -0.24 -3.05
CA GLN A 64 13.10 0.47 -3.16
C GLN A 64 13.45 1.21 -1.86
N VAL A 65 12.49 1.94 -1.28
CA VAL A 65 12.68 2.65 -0.01
C VAL A 65 12.95 1.66 1.13
N PHE A 66 12.27 0.51 1.14
CA PHE A 66 12.51 -0.59 2.07
C PHE A 66 13.96 -1.09 2.06
N SER A 67 14.63 -1.09 0.91
CA SER A 67 16.05 -1.48 0.83
C SER A 67 17.01 -0.49 1.51
N GLN A 68 16.57 0.75 1.74
CA GLN A 68 17.40 1.86 2.20
C GLN A 68 17.12 2.26 3.64
N TYR A 69 15.88 2.08 4.11
CA TYR A 69 15.42 2.57 5.41
C TYR A 69 14.77 1.46 6.22
N ASP A 70 14.91 1.54 7.55
CA ASP A 70 14.33 0.55 8.47
C ASP A 70 12.88 0.90 8.81
N THR A 71 12.60 2.16 9.14
CA THR A 71 11.22 2.63 9.37
C THR A 71 10.95 3.78 8.42
N PHE A 72 9.82 3.73 7.72
CA PHE A 72 9.36 4.83 6.89
C PHE A 72 7.84 4.84 6.76
N ILE A 73 7.33 5.96 6.28
CA ILE A 73 5.92 6.16 6.00
C ILE A 73 5.78 6.41 4.50
N TRP A 74 4.91 5.65 3.85
CA TRP A 74 4.41 5.98 2.51
C TRP A 74 3.14 6.83 2.64
N MET A 75 3.05 7.90 1.88
CA MET A 75 1.86 8.74 1.80
C MET A 75 1.64 9.20 0.35
N ASP A 76 0.42 9.05 -0.14
CA ASP A 76 -0.03 9.71 -1.37
C ASP A 76 -0.13 11.23 -1.11
N THR A 77 0.04 12.04 -2.16
CA THR A 77 0.03 13.51 -2.06
C THR A 77 -1.31 14.09 -1.61
N SER A 78 -2.38 13.29 -1.60
CA SER A 78 -3.70 13.68 -1.10
C SER A 78 -3.86 13.55 0.42
N ILE A 79 -2.88 12.99 1.14
CA ILE A 79 -2.97 12.80 2.58
C ILE A 79 -2.52 14.05 3.32
N ASN A 80 -3.38 14.53 4.23
CA ASN A 80 -3.10 15.64 5.13
C ASN A 80 -2.99 15.11 6.57
N LEU A 81 -1.87 15.38 7.23
CA LEU A 81 -1.69 15.12 8.66
C LEU A 81 -1.87 16.41 9.43
N GLU A 82 -2.99 16.54 10.15
CA GLU A 82 -3.31 17.73 10.93
C GLU A 82 -2.73 17.65 12.35
N ASP A 83 -2.69 16.45 12.94
CA ASP A 83 -2.18 16.22 14.29
C ASP A 83 -0.78 15.59 14.26
N LYS A 84 0.17 16.26 14.92
CA LYS A 84 1.56 15.82 15.07
C LYS A 84 1.71 14.55 15.89
N LYS A 85 0.73 14.23 16.76
CA LYS A 85 0.76 13.07 17.66
C LYS A 85 -0.03 11.88 17.14
N TYR A 86 -0.66 11.99 15.98
CA TYR A 86 -1.47 10.91 15.40
C TYR A 86 -0.69 9.59 15.27
N LEU A 87 0.61 9.69 15.00
CA LEU A 87 1.49 8.56 14.77
C LEU A 87 2.04 7.91 16.06
N ASP A 88 2.10 8.65 17.17
CA ASP A 88 2.75 8.19 18.40
C ASP A 88 2.17 6.86 18.92
N PRO A 89 0.83 6.69 19.01
CA PRO A 89 0.25 5.44 19.49
C PRO A 89 0.55 4.24 18.57
N ILE A 90 0.69 4.49 17.25
CA ILE A 90 0.99 3.44 16.27
C ILE A 90 2.44 3.00 16.43
N PHE A 91 3.38 3.93 16.51
CA PHE A 91 4.79 3.60 16.73
C PHE A 91 5.01 2.89 18.06
N GLU A 92 4.39 3.36 19.14
CA GLU A 92 4.45 2.67 20.44
C GLU A 92 3.89 1.24 20.36
N ALA A 93 2.83 1.01 19.60
CA ALA A 93 2.23 -0.31 19.44
C ALA A 93 3.11 -1.25 18.62
N ILE A 94 3.79 -0.74 17.58
CA ILE A 94 4.80 -1.50 16.80
C ILE A 94 5.98 -1.87 17.70
N GLU A 95 6.54 -0.91 18.44
CA GLU A 95 7.69 -1.13 19.34
C GLU A 95 7.38 -2.15 20.45
N LYS A 96 6.16 -2.12 20.98
CA LYS A 96 5.68 -3.07 22.00
C LYS A 96 5.25 -4.43 21.40
N GLY A 97 5.38 -4.63 20.09
CA GLY A 97 4.97 -5.85 19.39
C GLY A 97 3.47 -6.13 19.45
N LYS A 98 2.65 -5.11 19.72
CA LYS A 98 1.18 -5.24 19.85
C LYS A 98 0.48 -5.28 18.50
N ILE A 99 1.08 -4.67 17.48
CA ILE A 99 0.59 -4.69 16.10
C ILE A 99 1.71 -5.07 15.13
N SER A 100 1.31 -5.39 13.90
CA SER A 100 2.22 -5.73 12.80
C SER A 100 3.16 -4.57 12.46
N GLU A 101 4.36 -4.89 11.97
CA GLU A 101 5.37 -3.94 11.50
C GLU A 101 4.96 -3.27 10.17
N MET A 102 3.79 -3.58 9.62
CA MET A 102 3.20 -2.88 8.49
C MET A 102 1.74 -2.54 8.83
N VAL A 103 1.39 -1.26 8.77
CA VAL A 103 0.11 -0.73 9.23
C VAL A 103 -0.54 0.10 8.14
N PHE A 104 -1.84 -0.09 7.95
CA PHE A 104 -2.69 0.65 7.04
C PHE A 104 -3.77 1.39 7.87
N PRO A 105 -3.57 2.66 8.22
CA PRO A 105 -4.46 3.35 9.17
C PRO A 105 -5.86 3.66 8.62
N GLY A 106 -6.04 3.77 7.30
CA GLY A 106 -7.30 4.19 6.69
C GLY A 106 -8.19 3.02 6.25
N GLY A 107 -9.40 2.94 6.79
CA GLY A 107 -10.42 1.99 6.32
C GLY A 107 -11.18 2.54 5.12
N THR A 108 -11.50 1.71 4.12
CA THR A 108 -12.29 2.17 2.96
C THR A 108 -13.79 1.94 3.10
N GLY A 109 -14.20 1.27 4.20
CA GLY A 109 -15.59 0.92 4.45
C GLY A 109 -16.15 -0.14 3.49
N HIS A 110 -15.32 -0.77 2.67
CA HIS A 110 -15.71 -1.89 1.81
C HIS A 110 -14.73 -3.05 1.96
N SER A 111 -15.13 -4.22 1.48
CA SER A 111 -14.38 -5.43 1.70
C SER A 111 -13.35 -5.71 0.60
N ILE A 112 -12.44 -6.65 0.86
CA ILE A 112 -11.42 -7.07 -0.10
C ILE A 112 -12.05 -7.73 -1.33
N LYS A 113 -13.00 -8.65 -1.16
CA LYS A 113 -13.64 -9.35 -2.30
C LYS A 113 -14.49 -8.42 -3.16
N TYR A 114 -15.16 -7.43 -2.55
CA TYR A 114 -15.95 -6.46 -3.30
C TYR A 114 -15.08 -5.72 -4.33
N ALA A 115 -13.89 -5.30 -3.90
CA ALA A 115 -13.02 -4.41 -4.65
C ALA A 115 -11.78 -5.09 -5.27
N THR A 116 -11.82 -6.40 -5.46
CA THR A 116 -10.73 -7.19 -6.05
C THR A 116 -11.22 -8.09 -7.17
N ASN A 117 -10.65 -7.93 -8.36
CA ASN A 117 -10.90 -8.83 -9.48
C ASN A 117 -10.56 -10.27 -9.10
N LEU A 118 -11.47 -11.20 -9.39
CA LEU A 118 -11.36 -12.60 -9.00
C LEU A 118 -10.07 -13.28 -9.48
N ARG A 119 -9.51 -12.84 -10.61
CA ARG A 119 -8.29 -13.40 -11.16
C ARG A 119 -7.07 -13.18 -10.25
N MET A 120 -7.02 -12.10 -9.46
CA MET A 120 -5.90 -11.86 -8.54
C MET A 120 -5.79 -12.98 -7.49
N PHE A 121 -6.92 -13.53 -7.02
CA PHE A 121 -6.93 -14.64 -6.06
C PHE A 121 -6.31 -15.93 -6.61
N THR A 122 -6.18 -16.07 -7.93
CA THR A 122 -5.49 -17.21 -8.55
C THR A 122 -3.96 -17.11 -8.46
N TYR A 123 -3.43 -15.90 -8.21
CA TYR A 123 -2.01 -15.65 -8.00
C TYR A 123 -1.67 -15.54 -6.51
N ILE A 124 -2.51 -14.82 -5.75
CA ILE A 124 -2.37 -14.65 -4.30
C ILE A 124 -3.70 -15.09 -3.66
N PRO A 125 -3.86 -16.38 -3.33
CA PRO A 125 -5.09 -16.86 -2.70
C PRO A 125 -5.21 -16.28 -1.29
N ILE A 126 -6.44 -16.01 -0.85
CA ILE A 126 -6.68 -15.78 0.56
C ILE A 126 -6.72 -17.14 1.28
N ILE A 127 -5.87 -17.31 2.28
CA ILE A 127 -5.60 -18.61 2.92
C ILE A 127 -6.38 -18.84 4.22
N THR A 128 -7.45 -18.07 4.47
CA THR A 128 -8.23 -18.14 5.70
C THR A 128 -9.70 -18.41 5.45
N ASP A 129 -10.31 -19.20 6.34
CA ASP A 129 -11.76 -19.43 6.42
C ASP A 129 -12.55 -18.21 6.91
N TRP A 130 -11.85 -17.12 7.30
CA TRP A 130 -12.46 -15.84 7.70
C TRP A 130 -13.33 -15.24 6.61
N ILE A 131 -13.28 -15.81 5.40
CA ILE A 131 -14.06 -15.37 4.27
C ILE A 131 -14.94 -16.47 3.72
N LYS A 132 -16.01 -16.81 4.45
CA LYS A 132 -17.11 -17.60 3.89
C LYS A 132 -17.66 -16.88 2.65
N ILE A 133 -17.66 -17.56 1.51
CA ILE A 133 -18.22 -17.06 0.24
C ILE A 133 -19.75 -16.93 0.32
N GLU A 134 -20.38 -17.54 1.32
CA GLU A 134 -21.82 -17.48 1.54
C GLU A 134 -22.19 -16.37 2.53
N ASN A 135 -23.10 -15.49 2.08
CA ASN A 135 -23.81 -14.49 2.89
C ASN A 135 -22.95 -13.39 3.54
N GLN A 136 -22.34 -12.53 2.72
CA GLN A 136 -22.22 -11.04 2.77
C GLN A 136 -21.95 -10.28 4.09
N LYS A 137 -21.73 -10.94 5.23
CA LYS A 137 -21.57 -10.28 6.54
C LYS A 137 -20.15 -10.39 7.12
N TRP A 138 -19.28 -11.20 6.52
CA TRP A 138 -17.95 -11.51 7.05
C TRP A 138 -16.91 -11.56 5.95
N ASP A 139 -16.65 -10.43 5.29
CA ASP A 139 -15.45 -10.29 4.47
C ASP A 139 -14.50 -9.31 5.16
N ALA A 140 -13.20 -9.55 4.98
CA ALA A 140 -12.17 -8.72 5.58
C ALA A 140 -12.23 -7.30 5.00
N GLU A 141 -12.15 -6.31 5.88
CA GLU A 141 -12.10 -4.90 5.48
C GLU A 141 -10.89 -4.65 4.58
N MET A 142 -11.10 -3.92 3.50
CA MET A 142 -10.01 -3.39 2.71
C MET A 142 -9.55 -2.07 3.34
N TYR A 143 -8.28 -1.97 3.70
CA TYR A 143 -7.66 -0.71 4.07
C TYR A 143 -7.18 0.02 2.82
N ASP A 144 -7.06 1.34 2.87
CA ASP A 144 -6.48 2.13 1.80
C ASP A 144 -4.96 1.91 1.68
N ALA A 145 -4.44 2.14 0.48
CA ALA A 145 -3.01 2.04 0.17
C ALA A 145 -2.38 3.43 -0.02
N ASN A 146 -3.05 4.48 0.44
CA ASN A 146 -2.60 5.87 0.34
C ASN A 146 -1.72 6.28 1.54
N PHE A 147 -1.76 5.55 2.66
CA PHE A 147 -1.03 5.85 3.87
C PHE A 147 -0.61 4.54 4.54
N ILE A 148 0.70 4.29 4.55
CA ILE A 148 1.26 3.02 5.02
C ILE A 148 2.43 3.34 5.94
N ILE A 149 2.42 2.78 7.14
CA ILE A 149 3.55 2.83 8.06
C ILE A 149 4.24 1.47 7.99
N LEU A 150 5.55 1.47 7.77
CA LEU A 150 6.31 0.25 7.57
C LEU A 150 7.61 0.28 8.38
N HIS A 151 7.82 -0.77 9.14
CA HIS A 151 9.06 -1.10 9.83
C HIS A 151 9.66 -2.41 9.26
N LYS A 152 10.97 -2.42 9.06
CA LYS A 152 11.71 -3.50 8.42
C LYS A 152 11.80 -4.71 9.34
N SER A 153 11.30 -5.83 8.85
CA SER A 153 11.39 -7.13 9.49
C SER A 153 11.41 -8.22 8.43
N GLU A 154 11.68 -9.47 8.84
CA GLU A 154 11.52 -10.60 7.91
C GLU A 154 10.08 -10.70 7.40
N TYR A 155 9.13 -10.34 8.27
CA TYR A 155 7.72 -10.27 7.94
C TYR A 155 7.44 -9.28 6.79
N THR A 156 7.82 -8.02 6.95
CA THR A 156 7.58 -6.99 5.91
C THR A 156 8.41 -7.25 4.66
N ARG A 157 9.59 -7.86 4.78
CA ARG A 157 10.39 -8.33 3.64
C ARG A 157 9.63 -9.38 2.82
N ASN A 158 9.04 -10.38 3.48
CA ASN A 158 8.31 -11.44 2.78
C ASN A 158 7.01 -10.92 2.18
N TYR A 159 6.31 -10.01 2.87
CA TYR A 159 5.17 -9.29 2.33
C TYR A 159 5.52 -8.58 1.02
N LEU A 160 6.57 -7.74 1.03
CA LEU A 160 6.95 -6.94 -0.14
C LEU A 160 7.45 -7.80 -1.30
N LYS A 161 8.07 -8.95 -1.06
CA LYS A 161 8.41 -9.91 -2.13
C LYS A 161 7.17 -10.35 -2.90
N TRP A 162 6.12 -10.78 -2.20
CA TRP A 162 4.88 -11.20 -2.85
C TRP A 162 4.17 -10.04 -3.53
N ALA A 163 4.14 -8.87 -2.90
CA ALA A 163 3.59 -7.66 -3.50
C ALA A 163 4.31 -7.31 -4.81
N LEU A 164 5.64 -7.35 -4.82
CA LEU A 164 6.46 -7.03 -5.99
C LEU A 164 6.28 -8.05 -7.12
N LEU A 165 6.18 -9.35 -6.80
CA LEU A 165 5.88 -10.39 -7.79
C LEU A 165 4.53 -10.15 -8.48
N CYS A 166 3.50 -9.77 -7.71
CA CYS A 166 2.20 -9.43 -8.30
C CYS A 166 2.26 -8.14 -9.11
N ALA A 167 2.92 -7.10 -8.59
CA ALA A 167 3.11 -5.82 -9.28
C ALA A 167 3.88 -5.98 -10.60
N ALA A 168 4.76 -6.98 -10.70
CA ALA A 168 5.48 -7.35 -11.92
C ALA A 168 4.67 -8.22 -12.89
N THR A 169 3.48 -8.68 -12.51
CA THR A 169 2.69 -9.63 -13.30
C THR A 169 1.37 -8.99 -13.71
N LYS A 170 1.21 -8.60 -14.98
CA LYS A 170 -0.01 -7.91 -15.47
C LYS A 170 -1.29 -8.59 -15.02
N GLN A 171 -1.41 -9.90 -15.24
CA GLN A 171 -2.63 -10.64 -14.90
C GLN A 171 -2.85 -10.84 -13.39
N CYS A 172 -1.88 -10.47 -12.55
CA CYS A 172 -2.04 -10.37 -11.11
C CYS A 172 -2.49 -8.96 -10.71
N ILE A 173 -1.69 -7.93 -11.02
CA ILE A 173 -1.95 -6.54 -10.55
C ILE A 173 -3.05 -5.82 -11.31
N HIS A 174 -3.23 -6.11 -12.59
CA HIS A 174 -4.25 -5.54 -13.47
C HIS A 174 -4.79 -6.63 -14.40
N PRO A 175 -5.59 -7.58 -13.87
CA PRO A 175 -6.29 -8.56 -14.69
C PRO A 175 -7.12 -7.91 -15.79
N ASP A 176 -7.25 -8.55 -16.95
CA ASP A 176 -8.09 -8.04 -18.02
C ASP A 176 -9.55 -7.86 -17.54
N GLY A 177 -10.20 -6.78 -17.98
CA GLY A 177 -11.56 -6.42 -17.56
C GLY A 177 -11.63 -5.68 -16.21
N SER A 178 -10.49 -5.33 -15.60
CA SER A 178 -10.46 -4.52 -14.37
C SER A 178 -11.08 -3.14 -14.57
N GLN A 179 -11.91 -2.72 -13.60
CA GLN A 179 -12.52 -1.40 -13.54
C GLN A 179 -12.24 -0.79 -12.18
N LEU A 180 -11.76 0.46 -12.12
CA LEU A 180 -11.42 1.10 -10.85
C LEU A 180 -12.66 1.37 -9.97
N PHE A 181 -13.77 1.75 -10.61
CA PHE A 181 -14.99 2.16 -9.92
C PHE A 181 -15.96 1.00 -9.76
N CYS A 182 -16.47 0.85 -8.56
CA CYS A 182 -17.42 -0.20 -8.20
C CYS A 182 -18.85 0.35 -8.36
N THR A 183 -19.57 -0.14 -9.36
CA THR A 183 -20.95 0.29 -9.66
C THR A 183 -22.01 -0.67 -9.13
N SER A 184 -21.61 -1.89 -8.75
CA SER A 184 -22.50 -2.91 -8.21
C SER A 184 -22.75 -2.70 -6.70
N PRO A 185 -23.78 -3.33 -6.13
CA PRO A 185 -23.94 -3.39 -4.67
C PRO A 185 -22.69 -3.94 -3.98
N ARG A 186 -22.37 -3.44 -2.77
CA ARG A 186 -21.20 -3.83 -1.94
C ARG A 186 -21.08 -5.32 -1.62
N THR A 187 -22.14 -6.04 -1.93
CA THR A 187 -22.33 -7.45 -1.72
C THR A 187 -21.89 -8.33 -2.90
N THR A 188 -21.60 -7.70 -4.04
CA THR A 188 -21.16 -8.37 -5.26
C THR A 188 -19.65 -8.56 -5.22
N ILE A 189 -19.15 -9.74 -5.56
CA ILE A 189 -17.71 -10.03 -5.53
C ILE A 189 -17.07 -9.61 -6.86
N GLY A 190 -15.91 -8.96 -6.79
CA GLY A 190 -15.10 -8.61 -7.95
C GLY A 190 -15.75 -7.59 -8.88
N SER A 191 -16.60 -6.72 -8.34
CA SER A 191 -17.30 -5.67 -9.10
C SER A 191 -16.38 -4.60 -9.66
N CYS A 192 -15.20 -4.46 -9.08
CA CYS A 192 -14.18 -3.51 -9.45
C CYS A 192 -12.81 -4.05 -9.00
N HIS A 193 -11.76 -3.28 -9.26
CA HIS A 193 -10.41 -3.64 -8.90
C HIS A 193 -9.61 -2.43 -8.44
N ARG A 194 -9.09 -2.52 -7.22
CA ARG A 194 -8.27 -1.47 -6.58
C ARG A 194 -6.77 -1.79 -6.64
N PHE A 195 -6.33 -2.57 -7.63
CA PHE A 195 -4.92 -2.79 -7.99
C PHE A 195 -3.96 -3.03 -6.79
N ASP A 196 -3.10 -2.07 -6.47
CA ASP A 196 -2.13 -2.10 -5.35
C ASP A 196 -2.82 -2.37 -4.01
N GLN A 197 -3.94 -1.69 -3.76
CA GLN A 197 -4.75 -1.84 -2.56
C GLN A 197 -5.33 -3.27 -2.44
N SER A 198 -5.72 -3.89 -3.56
CA SER A 198 -6.19 -5.28 -3.57
C SER A 198 -5.07 -6.26 -3.18
N VAL A 199 -3.88 -6.12 -3.78
CA VAL A 199 -2.72 -6.95 -3.45
C VAL A 199 -2.38 -6.79 -1.97
N MET A 200 -2.31 -5.54 -1.51
CA MET A 200 -1.93 -5.24 -0.15
C MET A 200 -2.93 -5.77 0.87
N GLY A 201 -4.23 -5.65 0.59
CA GLY A 201 -5.29 -6.18 1.43
C GLY A 201 -5.22 -7.69 1.58
N ILE A 202 -5.08 -8.43 0.48
CA ILE A 202 -4.94 -9.90 0.50
C ILE A 202 -3.73 -10.31 1.33
N LEU A 203 -2.58 -9.70 1.05
CA LEU A 203 -1.33 -10.04 1.74
C LEU A 203 -1.41 -9.70 3.23
N ASN A 204 -2.09 -8.62 3.61
CA ASN A 204 -2.28 -8.24 5.01
C ASN A 204 -3.12 -9.29 5.74
N VAL A 205 -4.26 -9.69 5.19
CA VAL A 205 -5.12 -10.73 5.80
C VAL A 205 -4.39 -12.07 5.93
N ASN A 206 -3.71 -12.50 4.87
CA ASN A 206 -2.95 -13.74 4.88
C ASN A 206 -1.84 -13.74 5.92
N SER A 207 -1.22 -12.58 6.10
CA SER A 207 -0.15 -12.37 7.05
C SER A 207 -0.63 -12.41 8.50
N GLU A 208 -1.67 -11.64 8.81
CA GLU A 208 -2.26 -11.62 10.15
C GLU A 208 -2.84 -12.99 10.52
N TYR A 209 -3.42 -13.71 9.56
CA TYR A 209 -3.84 -15.09 9.76
C TYR A 209 -2.66 -16.01 10.12
N LYS A 210 -1.56 -15.99 9.35
CA LYS A 210 -0.35 -16.78 9.68
C LYS A 210 0.20 -16.43 11.06
N ARG A 211 0.24 -15.14 11.42
CA ARG A 211 0.66 -14.69 12.76
C ARG A 211 -0.24 -15.25 13.84
N SER A 212 -1.57 -15.25 13.65
CA SER A 212 -2.51 -15.82 14.62
C SER A 212 -2.33 -17.33 14.83
N LEU A 213 -1.93 -18.08 13.78
CA LEU A 213 -1.63 -19.51 13.90
C LEU A 213 -0.35 -19.78 14.68
N ILE A 214 0.70 -18.98 14.43
CA ILE A 214 1.97 -19.06 15.15
C ILE A 214 1.79 -18.57 16.60
N GLY A 215 0.87 -17.61 16.78
CA GLY A 215 0.46 -16.96 18.02
C GLY A 215 -0.59 -17.71 18.85
N MET A 216 -0.86 -19.00 18.61
CA MET A 216 -1.51 -19.89 19.61
C MET A 216 -0.58 -20.20 20.81
N LYS A 217 0.10 -19.14 21.28
CA LYS A 217 0.72 -18.94 22.59
C LYS A 217 0.44 -17.48 22.94
N ILE A 218 -0.79 -17.20 23.37
CA ILE A 218 -1.08 -16.09 24.28
C ILE A 218 -1.33 -16.73 25.64
#